data_AF-A0A0P1AW06-F1
#
_entry.id   AF-A0A0P1AW06-F1
#
_cell.length_a   1.000
_cell.length_b   1.000
_cell.length_c   1.000
_cell.angle_alpha   90.00
_cell.angle_beta   90.00
_cell.angle_gamma   90.00
#
_symmetry.space_group_name_H-M   'P 1'
#
loop_
_entity.id
_entity.type
_entity.pdbx_description
1 polymer ?
#
loop_
_entity_poly.entity_id
_entity_poly.type
_entity_poly.pdbx_seq_one_letter_code
_entity_poly.pdbx_strand_id
1 'polypeptide(L)'
;MDAFEFLETLPAATLERLYQDPWACQAVFQALPPLAQQFVMRLLPTNTSVPRDLLEKWVVPLPGDSHEMPPQFNAALHKLDGLRVFIQENGGYRPHPLFQKQLMYALSNLGGSPWERGRLRLPKDPENTFAAKDLERYARARWDSVLHYMVGSTAVQEPPQSVVDILLRTKLLQSSEADSRALHITDTGYEFMLKDIHVQMWTFMLEYIRTLDNTGTLKQEDILQFLFQLSYCQTGGYYAVADLTQTQQLLLGDFIDFGLLFRKRSNSDRFYTTSLAVNLIFGGSKGQERSHVRLTSSFAGVRAGVKSQVTNPRLTPVLDHEAQLLVVVETNFKIYAYTSSTLHVAMLSVFVDIVARLPNLAIGFITRESLRSALIHGISAQQIYDFLVKHAHPKMRQNTPIVPENIADQIYLWERERNRVQFIEGILFDGFNTKEDYESVCDYARNLDVLTWADPIHFRLSIASKGINELTVNIDQMDGFELIIDE
;
A
#
# COMPACT_ATOMS: atom_id res chain seq x y z
N MET A 1 -4.56 -1.06 -4.37
CA MET A 1 -4.94 0.00 -5.32
C MET A 1 -3.69 0.44 -6.03
N ASP A 2 -3.57 0.08 -7.30
CA ASP A 2 -2.42 0.46 -8.14
C ASP A 2 -2.58 1.91 -8.65
N ALA A 3 -1.52 2.48 -9.21
CA ALA A 3 -1.54 3.86 -9.70
C ALA A 3 -2.62 4.14 -10.75
N PHE A 4 -2.85 3.19 -11.65
CA PHE A 4 -3.87 3.33 -12.69
C PHE A 4 -5.29 3.04 -12.20
N GLU A 5 -5.45 2.28 -11.11
CA GLU A 5 -6.75 2.14 -10.43
C GLU A 5 -7.10 3.43 -9.69
N PHE A 6 -6.10 4.09 -9.09
CA PHE A 6 -6.32 5.40 -8.48
C PHE A 6 -6.77 6.44 -9.51
N LEU A 7 -6.18 6.46 -10.71
CA LEU A 7 -6.62 7.37 -11.78
C LEU A 7 -8.11 7.20 -12.15
N GLU A 8 -8.65 5.97 -12.11
CA GLU A 8 -10.09 5.73 -12.39
C GLU A 8 -11.00 6.36 -11.33
N THR A 9 -10.50 6.56 -10.11
CA THR A 9 -11.27 7.21 -9.03
C THR A 9 -11.29 8.74 -9.14
N LEU A 10 -10.49 9.33 -10.03
CA LEU A 10 -10.33 10.77 -10.12
C LEU A 10 -11.47 11.46 -10.90
N PRO A 11 -11.82 12.71 -10.54
CA PRO A 11 -12.78 13.51 -11.31
C PRO A 11 -12.31 13.76 -12.75
N ALA A 12 -13.28 13.88 -13.68
CA ALA A 12 -13.01 14.10 -15.10
C ALA A 12 -12.12 15.34 -15.35
N ALA A 13 -12.39 16.44 -14.64
CA ALA A 13 -11.63 17.68 -14.78
C ALA A 13 -10.14 17.53 -14.39
N THR A 14 -9.85 16.67 -13.39
CA THR A 14 -8.49 16.38 -12.95
C THR A 14 -7.75 15.54 -14.00
N LEU A 15 -8.42 14.51 -14.55
CA LEU A 15 -7.86 13.68 -15.62
C LEU A 15 -7.61 14.50 -16.90
N GLU A 16 -8.51 15.40 -17.28
CA GLU A 16 -8.32 16.28 -18.44
C GLU A 16 -7.08 17.18 -18.30
N ARG A 17 -6.81 17.68 -17.09
CA ARG A 17 -5.60 18.46 -16.80
C ARG A 17 -4.35 17.58 -16.85
N LEU A 18 -4.41 16.38 -16.28
CA LEU A 18 -3.31 15.42 -16.35
C LEU A 18 -2.98 15.06 -17.81
N TYR A 19 -3.99 14.94 -18.68
CA TYR A 19 -3.84 14.68 -20.12
C TYR A 19 -3.34 15.87 -20.93
N GLN A 20 -3.02 17.00 -20.31
CA GLN A 20 -2.24 18.05 -20.96
C GLN A 20 -0.76 17.67 -21.06
N ASP A 21 -0.27 16.80 -20.19
CA ASP A 21 1.11 16.33 -20.18
C ASP A 21 1.31 15.13 -21.13
N PRO A 22 2.26 15.21 -22.08
CA PRO A 22 2.55 14.12 -23.00
C PRO A 22 3.06 12.85 -22.32
N TRP A 23 3.86 12.97 -21.24
CA TRP A 23 4.42 11.80 -20.55
C TRP A 23 3.37 11.03 -19.77
N ALA A 24 2.43 11.75 -19.13
CA ALA A 24 1.26 11.14 -18.50
C ALA A 24 0.40 10.38 -19.53
N CYS A 25 0.15 10.96 -20.71
CA CYS A 25 -0.58 10.27 -21.78
C CYS A 25 0.14 8.99 -22.26
N GLN A 26 1.47 9.07 -22.43
CA GLN A 26 2.29 7.90 -22.78
C GLN A 26 2.24 6.83 -21.68
N ALA A 27 2.26 7.23 -20.40
CA ALA A 27 2.20 6.29 -19.27
C ALA A 27 0.88 5.57 -19.19
N VAL A 28 -0.23 6.31 -19.33
CA VAL A 28 -1.56 5.73 -19.36
C VAL A 28 -1.71 4.78 -20.55
N PHE A 29 -1.25 5.17 -21.74
CA PHE A 29 -1.25 4.27 -22.90
C PHE A 29 -0.45 2.98 -22.64
N GLN A 30 0.75 3.11 -22.05
CA GLN A 30 1.57 1.94 -21.71
C GLN A 30 0.89 1.04 -20.69
N ALA A 31 0.14 1.57 -19.74
CA ALA A 31 -0.56 0.80 -18.71
C ALA A 31 -1.83 0.06 -19.18
N LEU A 32 -2.36 0.42 -20.35
CA LEU A 32 -3.55 -0.22 -20.89
C LEU A 32 -3.30 -1.71 -21.22
N PRO A 33 -4.34 -2.57 -21.12
CA PRO A 33 -4.27 -3.93 -21.63
C PRO A 33 -3.86 -3.97 -23.11
N PRO A 34 -3.18 -5.04 -23.59
CA PRO A 34 -2.71 -5.11 -24.97
C PRO A 34 -3.80 -4.88 -26.02
N LEU A 35 -5.02 -5.37 -25.77
CA LEU A 35 -6.15 -5.17 -26.66
C LEU A 35 -6.61 -3.69 -26.69
N ALA A 36 -6.66 -3.03 -25.54
CA ALA A 36 -6.97 -1.60 -25.45
C ALA A 36 -5.91 -0.75 -26.16
N GLN A 37 -4.62 -1.10 -26.05
CA GLN A 37 -3.55 -0.43 -26.79
C GLN A 37 -3.74 -0.53 -28.30
N GLN A 38 -4.15 -1.69 -28.81
CA GLN A 38 -4.44 -1.86 -30.24
C GLN A 38 -5.61 -0.99 -30.70
N PHE A 39 -6.68 -0.89 -29.91
CA PHE A 39 -7.80 0.00 -30.23
C PHE A 39 -7.37 1.46 -30.26
N VAL A 40 -6.63 1.92 -29.24
CA VAL A 40 -6.10 3.28 -29.19
C VAL A 40 -5.21 3.56 -30.40
N MET A 41 -4.27 2.68 -30.74
CA MET A 41 -3.36 2.89 -31.88
C MET A 41 -4.08 2.92 -33.23
N ARG A 42 -5.12 2.10 -33.43
CA ARG A 42 -5.93 2.09 -34.66
C ARG A 42 -6.79 3.34 -34.78
N LEU A 43 -7.33 3.83 -33.67
CA LEU A 43 -8.24 4.97 -33.63
C LEU A 43 -7.52 6.32 -33.45
N LEU A 44 -6.23 6.32 -33.10
CA LEU A 44 -5.44 7.52 -32.91
C LEU A 44 -5.48 8.51 -34.11
N PRO A 45 -5.40 8.08 -35.38
CA PRO A 45 -5.52 9.00 -36.51
C PRO A 45 -6.97 9.33 -36.88
N THR A 46 -7.96 8.60 -36.34
CA THR A 46 -9.38 8.79 -36.70
C THR A 46 -10.05 9.77 -35.76
N ASN A 47 -10.75 10.75 -36.30
CA ASN A 47 -11.53 11.72 -35.51
C ASN A 47 -13.00 11.34 -35.35
N THR A 48 -13.43 10.24 -35.98
CA THR A 48 -14.83 9.79 -36.03
C THR A 48 -15.16 8.84 -34.88
N SER A 49 -16.40 8.89 -34.38
CA SER A 49 -16.92 7.89 -33.45
C SER A 49 -17.04 6.53 -34.15
N VAL A 50 -16.58 5.47 -33.50
CA VAL A 50 -16.58 4.09 -34.02
C VAL A 50 -17.57 3.24 -33.23
N PRO A 51 -18.54 2.58 -33.89
CA PRO A 51 -19.54 1.76 -33.19
C PRO A 51 -18.89 0.54 -32.54
N ARG A 52 -19.47 0.11 -31.41
CA ARG A 52 -19.02 -1.08 -30.65
C ARG A 52 -18.93 -2.32 -31.54
N ASP A 53 -19.91 -2.53 -32.41
CA ASP A 53 -19.98 -3.67 -33.34
C ASP A 53 -18.73 -3.79 -34.23
N LEU A 54 -18.08 -2.67 -34.58
CA LEU A 54 -16.86 -2.70 -35.37
C LEU A 54 -15.67 -3.16 -34.54
N LEU A 55 -15.60 -2.74 -33.27
CA LEU A 55 -14.56 -3.19 -32.34
C LEU A 55 -14.70 -4.68 -32.05
N GLU A 56 -15.93 -5.19 -31.94
CA GLU A 56 -16.21 -6.62 -31.76
C GLU A 56 -15.70 -7.44 -32.94
N LYS A 57 -15.92 -6.97 -34.18
CA LYS A 57 -15.40 -7.61 -35.40
C LYS A 57 -13.87 -7.67 -35.49
N TRP A 58 -13.15 -6.83 -34.74
CA TRP A 58 -11.68 -6.84 -34.73
C TRP A 58 -11.10 -7.92 -33.82
N VAL A 59 -11.91 -8.53 -32.95
CA VAL A 59 -11.49 -9.57 -32.03
C VAL A 59 -11.85 -10.92 -32.62
N VAL A 60 -10.83 -11.76 -32.84
CA VAL A 60 -11.03 -13.15 -33.27
C VAL A 60 -11.13 -14.03 -32.02
N PRO A 61 -12.23 -14.77 -31.80
CA PRO A 61 -12.34 -15.69 -30.68
C PRO A 61 -11.35 -16.86 -30.83
N LEU A 62 -10.89 -17.40 -29.69
CA LEU A 62 -10.00 -18.56 -29.67
C LEU A 62 -10.72 -19.80 -30.24
N PRO A 63 -10.01 -20.70 -30.93
CA PRO A 63 -10.62 -21.90 -31.51
C PRO A 63 -11.14 -22.82 -30.39
N GLY A 64 -12.46 -22.85 -30.21
CA GLY A 64 -13.13 -23.71 -29.21
C GLY A 64 -14.24 -23.02 -28.41
N ASP A 65 -14.23 -21.68 -28.33
CA ASP A 65 -15.26 -20.91 -27.62
C ASP A 65 -16.41 -20.55 -28.56
N SER A 66 -17.61 -21.04 -28.24
CA SER A 66 -18.85 -20.72 -28.94
C SER A 66 -19.36 -19.33 -28.55
N HIS A 67 -19.38 -18.40 -29.52
CA HIS A 67 -20.18 -17.17 -29.59
C HIS A 67 -20.07 -16.11 -28.47
N GLU A 68 -19.41 -16.36 -27.34
CA GLU A 68 -19.21 -15.37 -26.29
C GLU A 68 -17.94 -14.54 -26.55
N MET A 69 -18.10 -13.21 -26.52
CA MET A 69 -16.97 -12.29 -26.65
C MET A 69 -15.95 -12.53 -25.53
N PRO A 70 -14.63 -12.54 -25.82
CA PRO A 70 -13.62 -12.78 -24.79
C PRO A 70 -13.79 -11.79 -23.63
N PRO A 71 -13.70 -12.24 -22.35
CA PRO A 71 -13.85 -11.35 -21.20
C PRO A 71 -12.83 -10.20 -21.20
N GLN A 72 -11.68 -10.42 -21.87
CA GLN A 72 -10.64 -9.43 -22.10
C GLN A 72 -11.13 -8.22 -22.91
N PHE A 73 -12.11 -8.38 -23.80
CA PHE A 73 -12.71 -7.30 -24.57
C PHE A 73 -13.49 -6.33 -23.68
N ASN A 74 -14.39 -6.87 -22.84
CA ASN A 74 -15.15 -6.07 -21.90
C ASN A 74 -14.24 -5.40 -20.86
N ALA A 75 -13.21 -6.11 -20.37
CA ALA A 75 -12.22 -5.53 -19.47
C ALA A 75 -11.42 -4.39 -20.14
N ALA A 76 -11.04 -4.53 -21.41
CA ALA A 76 -10.34 -3.50 -22.16
C ALA A 76 -11.21 -2.25 -22.36
N LEU A 77 -12.49 -2.41 -22.72
CA LEU A 77 -13.43 -1.29 -22.85
C LEU A 77 -13.71 -0.61 -21.51
N HIS A 78 -13.92 -1.38 -20.43
CA HIS A 78 -14.11 -0.84 -19.09
C HIS A 78 -12.89 -0.02 -18.64
N LYS A 79 -11.67 -0.50 -18.91
CA LYS A 79 -10.44 0.24 -18.60
C LYS A 79 -10.32 1.53 -19.42
N LEU A 80 -10.68 1.50 -20.70
CA LEU A 80 -10.65 2.68 -21.59
C LEU A 80 -11.65 3.75 -21.18
N ASP A 81 -12.84 3.34 -20.72
CA ASP A 81 -13.90 4.23 -20.23
C ASP A 81 -13.57 4.76 -18.83
N GLY A 82 -13.12 3.89 -17.91
CA GLY A 82 -12.71 4.27 -16.56
C GLY A 82 -11.57 5.29 -16.54
N LEU A 83 -10.58 5.11 -17.43
CA LEU A 83 -9.51 6.09 -17.62
C LEU A 83 -9.93 7.26 -18.53
N ARG A 84 -11.13 7.25 -19.12
CA ARG A 84 -11.63 8.29 -20.05
C ARG A 84 -10.70 8.53 -21.24
N VAL A 85 -9.98 7.49 -21.66
CA VAL A 85 -9.18 7.52 -22.89
C VAL A 85 -10.12 7.59 -24.09
N PHE A 86 -11.23 6.87 -24.03
CA PHE A 86 -12.34 6.97 -24.98
C PHE A 86 -13.55 7.65 -24.32
N ILE A 87 -14.27 8.42 -25.12
CA ILE A 87 -15.53 9.07 -24.77
C ILE A 87 -16.63 8.34 -25.56
N GLN A 88 -17.71 8.00 -24.88
CA GLN A 88 -18.88 7.42 -25.53
C GLN A 88 -19.74 8.53 -26.15
N GLU A 89 -19.92 8.49 -27.47
CA GLU A 89 -20.71 9.46 -28.23
C GLU A 89 -21.63 8.73 -29.20
N ASN A 90 -22.95 8.93 -29.05
CA ASN A 90 -24.00 8.32 -29.89
C ASN A 90 -23.93 6.79 -30.01
N GLY A 91 -23.55 6.09 -28.93
CA GLY A 91 -23.41 4.62 -28.93
C GLY A 91 -22.12 4.09 -29.58
N GLY A 92 -21.22 4.99 -30.03
CA GLY A 92 -19.87 4.66 -30.46
C GLY A 92 -18.80 5.20 -29.51
N TYR A 93 -17.56 4.82 -29.76
CA TYR A 93 -16.37 5.23 -29.02
C TYR A 93 -15.54 6.20 -29.85
N ARG A 94 -15.13 7.31 -29.24
CA ARG A 94 -14.21 8.29 -29.83
C ARG A 94 -13.02 8.51 -28.90
N PRO A 95 -11.77 8.59 -29.40
CA PRO A 95 -10.64 8.95 -28.55
C PRO A 95 -10.82 10.37 -27.98
N HIS A 96 -10.45 10.55 -26.71
CA HIS A 96 -10.49 11.84 -26.05
C HIS A 96 -9.56 12.82 -26.79
N PRO A 97 -10.03 14.00 -27.22
CA PRO A 97 -9.27 14.88 -28.14
C PRO A 97 -7.94 15.38 -27.56
N LEU A 98 -7.89 15.71 -26.26
CA LEU A 98 -6.63 16.10 -25.60
C LEU A 98 -5.64 14.94 -25.53
N PHE A 99 -6.08 13.78 -25.03
CA PHE A 99 -5.27 12.56 -24.98
C PHE A 99 -4.77 12.16 -26.37
N GLN A 100 -5.63 12.19 -27.39
CA GLN A 100 -5.28 11.91 -28.79
C GLN A 100 -4.16 12.86 -29.27
N LYS A 101 -4.34 14.17 -29.09
CA LYS A 101 -3.34 15.17 -29.48
C LYS A 101 -2.00 14.96 -28.78
N GLN A 102 -2.02 14.76 -27.46
CA GLN A 102 -0.79 14.61 -26.68
C GLN A 102 -0.12 13.25 -26.88
N LEU A 103 -0.87 12.18 -27.08
CA LEU A 103 -0.31 10.87 -27.44
C LEU A 103 0.30 10.89 -28.85
N MET A 104 -0.33 11.58 -29.82
CA MET A 104 0.29 11.79 -31.13
C MET A 104 1.60 12.57 -31.02
N TYR A 105 1.60 13.66 -30.23
CA TYR A 105 2.83 14.41 -29.94
C TYR A 105 3.87 13.52 -29.25
N ALA A 106 3.43 12.67 -28.32
CA ALA A 106 4.29 11.74 -27.60
C ALA A 106 5.00 10.79 -28.55
N LEU A 107 4.25 10.13 -29.43
CA LEU A 107 4.80 9.14 -30.36
C LEU A 107 5.71 9.75 -31.42
N SER A 108 5.51 11.02 -31.80
CA SER A 108 6.33 11.67 -32.82
C SER A 108 7.55 12.40 -32.27
N ASN A 109 7.44 13.00 -31.08
CA ASN A 109 8.41 13.98 -30.58
C ASN A 109 9.05 13.60 -29.24
N LEU A 110 8.46 12.71 -28.45
CA LEU A 110 9.12 12.28 -27.20
C LEU A 110 10.21 11.27 -27.55
N GLY A 111 11.44 11.76 -27.54
CA GLY A 111 12.64 10.94 -27.52
C GLY A 111 13.35 11.09 -26.18
N GLY A 112 13.82 9.96 -25.63
CA GLY A 112 14.70 9.95 -24.46
C GLY A 112 13.99 10.18 -23.13
N SER A 113 14.61 10.96 -22.24
CA SER A 113 14.09 11.20 -20.87
C SER A 113 13.49 12.61 -20.73
N PRO A 114 12.57 12.82 -19.78
CA PRO A 114 12.16 14.17 -19.42
C PRO A 114 13.37 15.02 -19.02
N TRP A 115 13.35 16.30 -19.36
CA TRP A 115 14.43 17.26 -19.07
C TRP A 115 15.82 16.90 -19.64
N GLU A 116 15.89 16.06 -20.67
CA GLU A 116 17.17 15.69 -21.30
C GLU A 116 17.91 16.91 -21.87
N ARG A 117 17.18 17.90 -22.36
CA ARG A 117 17.76 19.16 -22.86
C ARG A 117 18.54 19.91 -21.77
N GLY A 118 18.02 20.02 -20.54
CA GLY A 118 18.74 20.63 -19.42
C GLY A 118 19.90 19.79 -18.94
N ARG A 119 19.74 18.45 -18.94
CA ARG A 119 20.84 17.53 -18.63
C ARG A 119 22.05 17.74 -19.54
N LEU A 120 21.83 17.94 -20.84
CA LEU A 120 22.91 18.18 -21.82
C LEU A 120 23.58 19.56 -21.65
N ARG A 121 22.88 20.55 -21.08
CA ARG A 121 23.43 21.90 -20.81
C ARG A 121 24.36 21.91 -19.60
N LEU A 122 24.19 20.98 -18.67
CA LEU A 122 25.01 20.91 -17.46
C LEU A 122 26.40 20.31 -17.77
N PRO A 123 27.51 20.94 -17.32
CA PRO A 123 28.85 20.41 -17.56
C PRO A 123 29.03 19.02 -16.92
N LYS A 124 29.75 18.10 -17.55
CA LYS A 124 30.04 16.80 -16.91
C LYS A 124 31.06 17.03 -15.80
N ASP A 125 30.63 16.82 -14.55
CA ASP A 125 31.48 16.96 -13.38
C ASP A 125 31.73 15.57 -12.77
N PRO A 126 32.98 15.05 -12.81
CA PRO A 126 33.29 13.72 -12.28
C PRO A 126 33.07 13.62 -10.77
N GLU A 127 33.19 14.71 -9.99
CA GLU A 127 32.93 14.69 -8.54
C GLU A 127 31.45 14.61 -8.17
N ASN A 128 30.59 14.85 -9.15
CA ASN A 128 29.14 14.81 -9.03
C ASN A 128 28.55 13.69 -9.91
N THR A 129 29.33 12.68 -10.27
CA THR A 129 28.80 11.49 -10.95
C THR A 129 28.63 10.35 -9.93
N PHE A 130 27.40 9.95 -9.68
CA PHE A 130 27.08 8.85 -8.77
C PHE A 130 26.77 7.59 -9.55
N ALA A 131 27.29 6.45 -9.10
CA ALA A 131 26.90 5.16 -9.68
C ALA A 131 25.44 4.85 -9.31
N ALA A 132 24.71 4.24 -10.22
CA ALA A 132 23.33 3.81 -9.96
C ALA A 132 23.22 2.93 -8.69
N LYS A 133 24.26 2.14 -8.40
CA LYS A 133 24.36 1.29 -7.19
C LYS A 133 24.38 2.09 -5.89
N ASP A 134 25.03 3.25 -5.88
CA ASP A 134 25.15 4.07 -4.67
C ASP A 134 23.82 4.79 -4.40
N LEU A 135 23.13 5.24 -5.46
CA LEU A 135 21.81 5.83 -5.37
C LEU A 135 20.74 4.82 -4.93
N GLU A 136 20.87 3.57 -5.37
CA GLU A 136 20.00 2.48 -4.90
C GLU A 136 20.23 2.17 -3.41
N ARG A 137 21.49 2.15 -2.95
CA ARG A 137 21.79 2.00 -1.52
C ARG A 137 21.24 3.16 -0.70
N TYR A 138 21.35 4.40 -1.21
CA TYR A 138 20.78 5.57 -0.57
C TYR A 138 19.26 5.47 -0.44
N ALA A 139 18.57 5.15 -1.53
CA ALA A 139 17.11 5.01 -1.56
C ALA A 139 16.63 3.94 -0.57
N ARG A 140 17.33 2.79 -0.53
CA ARG A 140 17.06 1.71 0.44
C ARG A 140 17.29 2.14 1.87
N ALA A 141 18.44 2.74 2.17
CA ALA A 141 18.75 3.18 3.53
C ALA A 141 17.74 4.21 4.04
N ARG A 142 17.24 5.10 3.17
CA ARG A 142 16.16 6.03 3.51
C ARG A 142 14.86 5.31 3.81
N TRP A 143 14.43 4.39 2.94
CA TRP A 143 13.19 3.66 3.20
C TRP A 143 13.27 2.73 4.42
N ASP A 144 14.39 2.02 4.59
CA ASP A 144 14.66 1.18 5.75
C ASP A 144 14.64 2.00 7.06
N SER A 145 15.07 3.26 7.03
CA SER A 145 14.98 4.15 8.21
C SER A 145 13.52 4.42 8.62
N VAL A 146 12.63 4.62 7.66
CA VAL A 146 11.19 4.82 7.90
C VAL A 146 10.58 3.56 8.50
N LEU A 147 10.88 2.39 7.93
CA LEU A 147 10.35 1.13 8.44
C LEU A 147 10.93 0.75 9.81
N HIS A 148 12.22 1.03 10.06
CA HIS A 148 12.82 0.83 11.38
C HIS A 148 12.18 1.71 12.45
N TYR A 149 11.82 2.94 12.08
CA TYR A 149 11.08 3.86 12.95
C TYR A 149 9.67 3.31 13.26
N MET A 150 8.97 2.72 12.29
CA MET A 150 7.65 2.13 12.52
C MET A 150 7.67 0.99 13.56
N VAL A 151 8.77 0.25 13.65
CA VAL A 151 8.94 -0.85 14.62
C VAL A 151 9.45 -0.36 15.98
N GLY A 152 9.70 0.94 16.15
CA GLY A 152 10.25 1.51 17.38
C GLY A 152 11.72 1.19 17.59
N SER A 153 12.47 0.86 16.53
CA SER A 153 13.91 0.63 16.63
C SER A 153 14.66 1.96 16.67
N THR A 154 15.36 2.22 17.78
CA THR A 154 16.23 3.41 17.94
C THR A 154 17.57 3.28 17.23
N ALA A 155 17.79 2.20 16.47
CA ALA A 155 19.05 1.91 15.81
C ALA A 155 19.34 2.82 14.60
N VAL A 156 18.35 3.58 14.12
CA VAL A 156 18.46 4.43 12.92
C VAL A 156 18.02 5.85 13.24
N GLN A 157 18.59 6.81 12.50
CA GLN A 157 18.19 8.22 12.56
C GLN A 157 16.69 8.36 12.29
N GLU A 158 16.02 9.17 13.11
CA GLU A 158 14.59 9.44 12.98
C GLU A 158 14.26 10.01 11.59
N PRO A 159 13.17 9.55 10.95
CA PRO A 159 12.74 10.06 9.67
C PRO A 159 12.26 11.52 9.82
N PRO A 160 12.22 12.29 8.71
CA PRO A 160 11.69 13.64 8.71
C PRO A 160 10.26 13.70 9.27
N GLN A 161 9.91 14.81 9.94
CA GLN A 161 8.58 15.00 10.54
C GLN A 161 7.45 14.89 9.52
N SER A 162 7.67 15.33 8.27
CA SER A 162 6.73 15.16 7.17
C SER A 162 6.36 13.69 6.92
N VAL A 163 7.32 12.77 7.05
CA VAL A 163 7.10 11.33 6.92
C VAL A 163 6.31 10.80 8.11
N VAL A 164 6.64 11.23 9.33
CA VAL A 164 5.94 10.81 10.56
C VAL A 164 4.47 11.25 10.52
N ASP A 165 4.21 12.48 10.08
CA ASP A 165 2.84 13.00 9.93
C ASP A 165 2.01 12.16 8.95
N ILE A 166 2.62 11.70 7.86
CA ILE A 166 1.96 10.79 6.90
C ILE A 166 1.71 9.43 7.53
N LEU A 167 2.65 8.88 8.30
CA LEU A 167 2.49 7.59 8.99
C LEU A 167 1.35 7.62 10.03
N LEU A 168 1.17 8.74 10.72
CA LEU A 168 0.07 8.92 11.67
C LEU A 168 -1.28 9.07 10.97
N ARG A 169 -1.33 9.80 9.84
CA ARG A 169 -2.56 10.00 9.05
C ARG A 169 -3.02 8.73 8.34
N THR A 170 -2.08 7.97 7.77
CA THR A 170 -2.33 6.64 7.19
C THR A 170 -2.78 5.61 8.24
N LYS A 171 -2.76 5.98 9.53
CA LYS A 171 -2.97 5.07 10.66
C LYS A 171 -2.00 3.89 10.64
N LEU A 172 -0.83 4.02 10.02
CA LEU A 172 0.22 3.00 10.09
C LEU A 172 0.94 3.05 11.45
N LEU A 173 0.95 4.24 12.07
CA LEU A 173 1.34 4.47 13.46
C LEU A 173 0.20 5.14 14.22
N GLN A 174 0.12 4.83 15.50
CA GLN A 174 -0.83 5.44 16.43
C GLN A 174 -0.10 5.82 17.73
N SER A 175 -0.47 6.96 18.30
CA SER A 175 -0.02 7.34 19.64
C SER A 175 -0.63 6.42 20.69
N SER A 176 0.19 5.96 21.63
CA SER A 176 -0.27 5.17 22.76
C SER A 176 -1.28 5.92 23.61
N GLU A 177 -2.30 5.23 24.13
CA GLU A 177 -3.29 5.82 25.04
C GLU A 177 -2.67 6.30 26.36
N ALA A 178 -1.56 5.68 26.78
CA ALA A 178 -0.87 6.00 28.02
C ALA A 178 0.22 7.08 27.89
N ASP A 179 0.80 7.24 26.69
CA ASP A 179 1.86 8.24 26.44
C ASP A 179 1.76 8.74 24.99
N SER A 180 1.40 10.01 24.84
CA SER A 180 1.22 10.66 23.54
C SER A 180 2.52 10.71 22.72
N ARG A 181 3.68 10.51 23.35
CA ARG A 181 5.00 10.45 22.68
C ARG A 181 5.40 9.05 22.24
N ALA A 182 4.82 8.01 22.81
CA ALA A 182 5.09 6.64 22.41
C ALA A 182 4.21 6.31 21.18
N LEU A 183 4.85 6.19 20.01
CA LEU A 183 4.17 5.73 18.80
C LEU A 183 4.28 4.21 18.71
N HIS A 184 3.17 3.56 18.40
CA HIS A 184 3.12 2.13 18.16
C HIS A 184 2.58 1.84 16.77
N ILE A 185 3.04 0.73 16.20
CA ILE A 185 2.52 0.21 14.94
C ILE A 185 1.09 -0.28 15.14
N THR A 186 0.24 -0.03 14.16
CA THR A 186 -1.13 -0.55 14.11
C THR A 186 -1.18 -1.88 13.37
N ASP A 187 -2.36 -2.51 13.37
CA ASP A 187 -2.68 -3.69 12.55
C ASP A 187 -2.40 -3.47 11.05
N THR A 188 -2.84 -2.32 10.54
CA THR A 188 -2.64 -1.90 9.15
C THR A 188 -1.19 -1.52 8.87
N GLY A 189 -0.51 -0.93 9.86
CA GLY A 189 0.93 -0.66 9.86
C GLY A 189 1.75 -1.93 9.71
N TYR A 190 1.39 -2.97 10.45
CA TYR A 190 2.07 -4.26 10.38
C TYR A 190 1.81 -4.95 9.03
N GLU A 191 0.57 -4.97 8.55
CA GLU A 191 0.27 -5.50 7.21
C GLU A 191 1.05 -4.74 6.12
N PHE A 192 1.15 -3.43 6.23
CA PHE A 192 1.92 -2.58 5.32
C PHE A 192 3.40 -2.97 5.28
N MET A 193 4.02 -3.22 6.43
CA MET A 193 5.42 -3.66 6.52
C MET A 193 5.69 -4.98 5.78
N LEU A 194 4.69 -5.83 5.60
CA LEU A 194 4.81 -7.11 4.90
C LEU A 194 4.58 -7.03 3.39
N LYS A 195 4.16 -5.86 2.88
CA LYS A 195 3.97 -5.61 1.45
C LYS A 195 5.31 -5.46 0.75
N ASP A 196 5.30 -5.61 -0.57
CA ASP A 196 6.49 -5.32 -1.39
C ASP A 196 6.84 -3.83 -1.31
N ILE A 197 8.13 -3.48 -1.42
CA ILE A 197 8.60 -2.10 -1.37
C ILE A 197 7.85 -1.19 -2.36
N HIS A 198 7.48 -1.70 -3.53
CA HIS A 198 6.67 -0.96 -4.50
C HIS A 198 5.30 -0.58 -3.96
N VAL A 199 4.61 -1.56 -3.37
CA VAL A 199 3.28 -1.36 -2.82
C VAL A 199 3.33 -0.46 -1.59
N GLN A 200 4.37 -0.62 -0.76
CA GLN A 200 4.62 0.25 0.39
C GLN A 200 4.82 1.71 -0.05
N MET A 201 5.78 1.95 -0.96
CA MET A 201 6.05 3.29 -1.49
C MET A 201 4.84 3.89 -2.18
N TRP A 202 4.10 3.13 -2.98
CA TRP A 202 2.91 3.62 -3.66
C TRP A 202 1.80 3.98 -2.68
N THR A 203 1.52 3.13 -1.69
CA THR A 203 0.51 3.41 -0.66
C THR A 203 0.87 4.67 0.13
N PHE A 204 2.16 4.83 0.46
CA PHE A 204 2.66 6.03 1.12
C PHE A 204 2.51 7.28 0.25
N MET A 205 2.92 7.21 -1.02
CA MET A 205 2.80 8.31 -1.97
C MET A 205 1.34 8.68 -2.26
N LEU A 206 0.44 7.71 -2.28
CA LEU A 206 -0.98 7.93 -2.45
C LEU A 206 -1.55 8.76 -1.30
N GLU A 207 -1.19 8.44 -0.05
CA GLU A 207 -1.65 9.24 1.10
C GLU A 207 -1.02 10.63 1.10
N TYR A 208 0.25 10.74 0.69
CA TYR A 208 0.88 12.05 0.51
C TYR A 208 0.14 12.91 -0.53
N ILE A 209 -0.25 12.35 -1.67
CA ILE A 209 -1.05 13.05 -2.69
C ILE A 209 -2.38 13.51 -2.10
N ARG A 210 -3.10 12.63 -1.39
CA ARG A 210 -4.38 12.98 -0.73
C ARG A 210 -4.21 14.05 0.32
N THR A 211 -3.13 14.01 1.09
CA THR A 211 -2.84 14.99 2.15
C THR A 211 -2.59 16.38 1.56
N LEU A 212 -1.81 16.47 0.48
CA LEU A 212 -1.56 17.74 -0.18
C LEU A 212 -2.81 18.30 -0.88
N ASP A 213 -3.62 17.44 -1.50
CA ASP A 213 -4.86 17.86 -2.14
C ASP A 213 -5.88 18.38 -1.10
N ASN A 214 -6.01 17.69 0.04
CA ASN A 214 -6.89 18.09 1.15
C ASN A 214 -6.45 19.40 1.83
N THR A 215 -5.14 19.65 1.91
CA THR A 215 -4.61 20.91 2.44
C THR A 215 -4.68 22.06 1.42
N GLY A 216 -4.95 21.76 0.15
CA GLY A 216 -5.02 22.74 -0.94
C GLY A 216 -3.68 23.39 -1.28
N THR A 217 -2.57 22.85 -0.76
CA THR A 217 -1.22 23.40 -0.97
C THR A 217 -0.73 23.15 -2.40
N LEU A 218 -0.98 21.95 -2.90
CA LEU A 218 -0.67 21.53 -4.26
C LEU A 218 -1.81 20.66 -4.79
N LYS A 219 -2.10 20.79 -6.08
CA LYS A 219 -3.12 19.97 -6.72
C LYS A 219 -2.58 18.59 -7.04
N GLN A 220 -3.40 17.57 -6.87
CA GLN A 220 -3.03 16.18 -7.18
C GLN A 220 -2.52 15.96 -8.61
N GLU A 221 -3.05 16.70 -9.61
CA GLU A 221 -2.60 16.57 -11.01
C GLU A 221 -1.13 16.94 -11.21
N ASP A 222 -0.62 17.96 -10.50
CA ASP A 222 0.77 18.42 -10.62
C ASP A 222 1.76 17.40 -10.03
N ILE A 223 1.36 16.75 -8.93
CA ILE A 223 2.16 15.71 -8.27
C ILE A 223 2.21 14.45 -9.15
N LEU A 224 1.06 14.03 -9.66
CA LEU A 224 0.95 12.89 -10.57
C LEU A 224 1.75 13.13 -11.85
N GLN A 225 1.64 14.32 -12.45
CA GLN A 225 2.45 14.69 -13.63
C GLN A 225 3.95 14.53 -13.34
N PHE A 226 4.42 15.00 -12.18
CA PHE A 226 5.82 14.87 -11.81
C PHE A 226 6.25 13.41 -11.64
N LEU A 227 5.43 12.58 -10.97
CA LEU A 227 5.70 11.15 -10.81
C LEU A 227 5.73 10.40 -12.16
N PHE A 228 4.80 10.72 -13.08
CA PHE A 228 4.82 10.15 -14.41
C PHE A 228 6.09 10.55 -15.15
N GLN A 229 6.51 11.82 -15.10
CA GLN A 229 7.78 12.25 -15.70
C GLN A 229 8.96 11.49 -15.08
N LEU A 230 9.05 11.39 -13.75
CA LEU A 230 10.13 10.64 -13.09
C LEU A 230 10.21 9.17 -13.51
N SER A 231 9.09 8.53 -13.88
CA SER A 231 9.06 7.15 -14.38
C SER A 231 9.75 6.95 -15.75
N TYR A 232 9.96 8.03 -16.51
CA TYR A 232 10.70 8.00 -17.79
C TYR A 232 12.15 8.48 -17.67
N CYS A 233 12.60 8.84 -16.46
CA CYS A 233 13.99 9.17 -16.22
C CYS A 233 14.88 7.92 -16.28
N GLN A 234 16.13 8.11 -16.71
CA GLN A 234 17.17 7.09 -16.59
C GLN A 234 17.58 6.91 -15.12
N THR A 235 17.62 5.66 -14.65
CA THR A 235 18.09 5.32 -13.30
C THR A 235 19.53 5.78 -13.10
N GLY A 236 19.76 6.59 -12.07
CA GLY A 236 21.06 7.21 -11.82
C GLY A 236 21.44 8.33 -12.79
N GLY A 237 20.51 8.76 -13.64
CA GLY A 237 20.62 9.98 -14.42
C GLY A 237 20.50 11.22 -13.54
N TYR A 238 21.16 12.29 -13.98
CA TYR A 238 21.09 13.62 -13.37
C TYR A 238 20.29 14.58 -14.25
N TYR A 239 19.59 15.52 -13.63
CA TYR A 239 18.77 16.52 -14.32
C TYR A 239 18.92 17.88 -13.65
N ALA A 240 18.64 18.96 -14.40
CA ALA A 240 18.75 20.31 -13.90
C ALA A 240 17.53 20.70 -13.05
N VAL A 241 17.76 21.25 -11.87
CA VAL A 241 16.68 21.77 -11.00
C VAL A 241 15.96 22.96 -11.67
N ALA A 242 16.68 23.74 -12.48
CA ALA A 242 16.13 24.89 -13.20
C ALA A 242 15.08 24.53 -14.26
N ASP A 243 15.05 23.28 -14.72
CA ASP A 243 14.07 22.79 -15.71
C ASP A 243 12.76 22.32 -15.06
N LEU A 244 12.72 22.24 -13.72
CA LEU A 244 11.53 21.87 -12.97
C LEU A 244 10.57 23.07 -12.84
N THR A 245 9.27 22.80 -12.83
CA THR A 245 8.26 23.83 -12.54
C THR A 245 8.34 24.27 -11.08
N GLN A 246 7.74 25.43 -10.75
CA GLN A 246 7.74 25.94 -9.38
C GLN A 246 7.12 24.95 -8.39
N THR A 247 6.05 24.25 -8.78
CA THR A 247 5.41 23.20 -7.96
C THR A 247 6.33 22.00 -7.78
N GLN A 248 7.01 21.55 -8.84
CA GLN A 248 7.98 20.45 -8.78
C GLN A 248 9.19 20.78 -7.89
N GLN A 249 9.63 22.04 -7.86
CA GLN A 249 10.71 22.47 -6.99
C GLN A 249 10.32 22.44 -5.50
N LEU A 250 9.05 22.69 -5.17
CA LEU A 250 8.53 22.52 -3.81
C LEU A 250 8.50 21.04 -3.40
N LEU A 251 8.02 20.17 -4.29
CA LEU A 251 7.99 18.70 -4.09
C LEU A 251 9.38 18.05 -4.01
N LEU A 252 10.42 18.74 -4.51
CA LEU A 252 11.77 18.20 -4.56
C LEU A 252 12.30 17.86 -3.16
N GLY A 253 12.00 18.68 -2.15
CA GLY A 253 12.40 18.44 -0.76
C GLY A 253 11.81 17.13 -0.24
N ASP A 254 10.50 17.00 -0.33
CA ASP A 254 9.76 15.83 0.17
C ASP A 254 10.17 14.55 -0.58
N PHE A 255 10.39 14.61 -1.90
CA PHE A 255 10.82 13.44 -2.67
C PHE A 255 12.27 13.01 -2.35
N ILE A 256 13.12 13.93 -1.90
CA ILE A 256 14.45 13.60 -1.37
C ILE A 256 14.30 12.91 -0.01
N ASP A 257 13.42 13.43 0.84
CA ASP A 257 13.14 12.87 2.17
C ASP A 257 12.58 11.45 2.07
N PHE A 258 11.75 11.18 1.06
CA PHE A 258 11.22 9.83 0.76
C PHE A 258 12.25 8.90 0.10
N GLY A 259 13.41 9.41 -0.33
CA GLY A 259 14.43 8.63 -1.04
C GLY A 259 14.10 8.34 -2.51
N LEU A 260 13.09 9.00 -3.09
CA LEU A 260 12.78 8.94 -4.52
C LEU A 260 13.84 9.69 -5.34
N LEU A 261 14.31 10.82 -4.81
CA LEU A 261 15.31 11.66 -5.45
C LEU A 261 16.53 11.81 -4.54
N PHE A 262 17.67 12.14 -5.15
CA PHE A 262 18.90 12.41 -4.42
C PHE A 262 19.49 13.75 -4.84
N ARG A 263 20.02 14.49 -3.86
CA ARG A 263 20.72 15.75 -4.08
C ARG A 263 21.91 15.82 -3.11
N LYS A 264 23.12 16.06 -3.63
CA LYS A 264 24.35 16.11 -2.83
C LYS A 264 24.33 17.24 -1.80
N ARG A 265 23.76 18.39 -2.17
CA ARG A 265 23.59 19.57 -1.32
C ARG A 265 22.21 20.18 -1.59
N SER A 266 21.59 20.79 -0.59
CA SER A 266 20.29 21.46 -0.72
C SER A 266 20.27 22.60 -1.75
N ASN A 267 21.43 23.13 -2.14
CA ASN A 267 21.59 24.17 -3.14
C ASN A 267 22.19 23.68 -4.47
N SER A 268 22.35 22.37 -4.67
CA SER A 268 22.96 21.84 -5.90
C SER A 268 22.06 22.02 -7.11
N ASP A 269 22.58 22.49 -8.24
CA ASP A 269 21.77 22.68 -9.46
C ASP A 269 21.28 21.37 -10.11
N ARG A 270 21.66 20.22 -9.54
CA ARG A 270 21.39 18.88 -10.08
C ARG A 270 20.66 18.03 -9.08
N PHE A 271 19.69 17.26 -9.56
CA PHE A 271 19.08 16.16 -8.82
C PHE A 271 19.26 14.85 -9.57
N TYR A 272 19.27 13.74 -8.83
CA TYR A 272 19.43 12.39 -9.35
C TYR A 272 18.17 11.58 -9.07
N THR A 273 17.85 10.68 -9.99
CA THR A 273 16.69 9.78 -9.85
C THR A 273 17.12 8.41 -9.34
N THR A 274 16.42 7.90 -8.33
CA THR A 274 16.66 6.56 -7.78
C THR A 274 15.83 5.52 -8.53
N SER A 275 16.14 4.24 -8.35
CA SER A 275 15.35 3.14 -8.93
C SER A 275 13.91 3.11 -8.39
N LEU A 276 13.68 3.58 -7.15
CA LEU A 276 12.34 3.67 -6.56
C LEU A 276 11.46 4.66 -7.35
N ALA A 277 11.97 5.85 -7.66
CA ALA A 277 11.22 6.84 -8.43
C ALA A 277 10.86 6.37 -9.84
N VAL A 278 11.81 5.76 -10.54
CA VAL A 278 11.61 5.29 -11.93
C VAL A 278 10.57 4.17 -11.99
N ASN A 279 10.59 3.27 -11.00
CA ASN A 279 9.76 2.07 -11.00
C ASN A 279 8.50 2.18 -10.13
N LEU A 280 8.22 3.33 -9.53
CA LEU A 280 7.06 3.50 -8.64
C LEU A 280 5.73 3.27 -9.37
N ILE A 281 5.59 3.84 -10.58
CA ILE A 281 4.33 3.82 -11.34
C ILE A 281 4.08 2.47 -12.03
N PHE A 282 5.13 1.85 -12.61
CA PHE A 282 5.00 0.63 -13.41
C PHE A 282 5.42 -0.65 -12.67
N GLY A 283 6.04 -0.55 -11.50
CA GLY A 283 6.65 -1.69 -10.80
C GLY A 283 5.67 -2.75 -10.29
N GLY A 284 4.39 -2.40 -10.10
CA GLY A 284 3.36 -3.34 -9.62
C GLY A 284 2.67 -4.16 -10.72
N SER A 285 2.72 -3.71 -11.98
CA SER A 285 1.96 -4.33 -13.07
C SER A 285 2.67 -5.57 -13.63
N LYS A 286 2.21 -6.75 -13.21
CA LYS A 286 2.61 -8.07 -13.73
C LYS A 286 2.36 -8.17 -15.24
N GLY A 287 3.29 -7.72 -16.06
CA GLY A 287 3.21 -7.79 -17.52
C GLY A 287 3.87 -6.64 -18.29
N GLN A 288 4.27 -5.55 -17.62
CA GLN A 288 4.85 -4.37 -18.27
C GLN A 288 6.18 -3.94 -17.63
N GLU A 289 7.00 -4.92 -17.24
CA GLU A 289 8.36 -4.68 -16.77
C GLU A 289 9.21 -4.10 -17.91
N ARG A 290 9.72 -2.87 -17.73
CA ARG A 290 10.78 -2.35 -18.60
C ARG A 290 12.05 -3.16 -18.38
N SER A 291 12.66 -3.60 -19.49
CA SER A 291 13.81 -4.51 -19.58
C SER A 291 15.12 -4.03 -18.94
N HIS A 292 15.16 -2.89 -18.23
CA HIS A 292 16.43 -2.29 -17.81
C HIS A 292 16.76 -2.34 -16.31
N VAL A 293 15.81 -2.56 -15.39
CA VAL A 293 16.11 -2.92 -14.00
C VAL A 293 14.92 -3.68 -13.43
N ARG A 294 15.07 -5.00 -13.19
CA ARG A 294 14.17 -5.71 -12.29
C ARG A 294 14.42 -5.18 -10.88
N LEU A 295 13.46 -4.50 -10.30
CA LEU A 295 13.29 -4.56 -8.85
C LEU A 295 12.65 -5.90 -8.58
N THR A 296 13.51 -6.91 -8.45
CA THR A 296 13.06 -8.23 -8.02
C THR A 296 12.36 -8.04 -6.68
N SER A 297 11.20 -8.67 -6.51
CA SER A 297 10.43 -8.77 -5.27
C SER A 297 11.17 -9.55 -4.15
N SER A 298 12.50 -9.52 -4.19
CA SER A 298 13.48 -10.14 -3.30
C SER A 298 14.82 -9.44 -3.52
N PHE A 299 15.32 -8.87 -2.43
CA PHE A 299 16.41 -7.91 -2.26
C PHE A 299 17.86 -8.42 -2.57
N ALA A 300 18.25 -8.86 -3.78
CA ALA A 300 19.62 -9.41 -3.98
C ALA A 300 20.41 -9.06 -5.27
N GLY A 301 19.92 -8.20 -6.17
CA GLY A 301 20.50 -8.10 -7.53
C GLY A 301 21.83 -7.32 -7.74
N VAL A 302 22.63 -6.93 -6.73
CA VAL A 302 23.69 -5.90 -6.93
C VAL A 302 25.13 -6.36 -6.66
N ARG A 303 25.40 -7.65 -6.48
CA ARG A 303 26.76 -8.17 -6.23
C ARG A 303 27.20 -9.32 -7.15
N ALA A 304 27.18 -9.13 -8.46
CA ALA A 304 28.12 -9.84 -9.34
C ALA A 304 28.36 -9.06 -10.62
N GLY A 305 29.57 -8.52 -10.76
CA GLY A 305 29.99 -7.82 -11.96
C GLY A 305 31.49 -7.95 -12.13
N VAL A 306 31.96 -9.16 -12.42
CA VAL A 306 33.29 -9.38 -13.04
C VAL A 306 33.18 -10.54 -14.04
N LYS A 307 33.61 -10.24 -15.27
CA LYS A 307 33.73 -11.01 -16.51
C LYS A 307 33.93 -12.54 -16.37
N SER A 308 33.28 -13.33 -17.22
CA SER A 308 33.96 -14.16 -18.24
C SER A 308 33.01 -14.95 -19.15
N GLN A 309 33.46 -15.10 -20.39
CA GLN A 309 32.92 -15.93 -21.45
C GLN A 309 32.96 -17.43 -21.11
N VAL A 310 32.19 -18.17 -21.92
CA VAL A 310 32.26 -19.62 -22.22
C VAL A 310 31.34 -20.54 -21.41
N THR A 311 30.46 -21.16 -22.19
CA THR A 311 29.48 -22.21 -21.92
C THR A 311 30.05 -23.46 -21.25
N ASN A 312 29.33 -23.98 -20.23
CA ASN A 312 29.33 -25.40 -19.85
C ASN A 312 27.96 -25.75 -19.22
N PRO A 313 27.19 -26.73 -19.76
CA PRO A 313 25.87 -27.07 -19.24
C PRO A 313 25.97 -28.28 -18.32
N ARG A 314 26.26 -28.08 -17.02
CA ARG A 314 26.12 -29.18 -16.02
C ARG A 314 26.06 -28.78 -14.55
N LEU A 315 25.64 -27.55 -14.23
CA LEU A 315 25.35 -27.17 -12.85
C LEU A 315 23.93 -26.61 -12.77
N THR A 316 23.12 -27.25 -11.94
CA THR A 316 21.77 -26.84 -11.55
C THR A 316 21.73 -25.37 -11.14
N PRO A 317 20.67 -24.61 -11.45
CA PRO A 317 20.60 -23.20 -11.11
C PRO A 317 20.48 -23.07 -9.60
N VAL A 318 21.54 -22.58 -8.94
CA VAL A 318 21.47 -22.08 -7.58
C VAL A 318 20.67 -20.78 -7.65
N LEU A 319 19.39 -20.85 -7.32
CA LEU A 319 18.53 -19.68 -7.18
C LEU A 319 19.05 -18.81 -6.03
N ASP A 320 19.15 -17.50 -6.26
CA ASP A 320 19.61 -16.47 -5.31
C ASP A 320 18.82 -16.50 -3.98
N HIS A 321 19.38 -17.13 -2.94
CA HIS A 321 18.77 -17.28 -1.60
C HIS A 321 19.14 -16.16 -0.60
N GLU A 322 19.90 -15.12 -1.00
CA GLU A 322 20.53 -14.19 -0.04
C GLU A 322 19.59 -13.14 0.58
N ALA A 323 18.31 -13.06 0.17
CA ALA A 323 17.44 -11.94 0.55
C ALA A 323 16.02 -12.30 1.01
N GLN A 324 15.68 -13.59 1.06
CA GLN A 324 14.37 -14.02 1.54
C GLN A 324 14.46 -14.26 3.04
N LEU A 325 13.56 -13.63 3.80
CA LEU A 325 13.32 -14.03 5.17
C LEU A 325 12.78 -15.46 5.15
N LEU A 326 13.57 -16.39 5.69
CA LEU A 326 13.18 -17.79 5.83
C LEU A 326 13.06 -18.13 7.31
N VAL A 327 11.87 -18.56 7.72
CA VAL A 327 11.52 -18.84 9.09
C VAL A 327 11.29 -20.33 9.25
N VAL A 328 11.88 -20.91 10.30
CA VAL A 328 11.58 -22.26 10.77
C VAL A 328 11.00 -22.13 12.17
N VAL A 329 9.85 -22.75 12.39
CA VAL A 329 9.17 -22.78 13.69
C VAL A 329 9.14 -24.22 14.20
N GLU A 330 9.61 -24.44 15.42
CA GLU A 330 9.60 -25.74 16.08
C GLU A 330 8.46 -25.87 17.10
N THR A 331 8.05 -27.11 17.41
CA THR A 331 6.96 -27.43 18.35
C THR A 331 7.17 -26.91 19.77
N ASN A 332 8.38 -26.50 20.13
CA ASN A 332 8.76 -25.94 21.42
C ASN A 332 8.71 -24.38 21.45
N PHE A 333 7.99 -23.76 20.51
CA PHE A 333 7.87 -22.31 20.32
C PHE A 333 9.17 -21.59 19.93
N LYS A 334 10.23 -22.32 19.58
CA LYS A 334 11.44 -21.71 19.02
C LYS A 334 11.24 -21.31 17.58
N ILE A 335 11.74 -20.12 17.25
CA ILE A 335 11.82 -19.60 15.91
C ILE A 335 13.28 -19.43 15.52
N TYR A 336 13.61 -19.94 14.33
CA TYR A 336 14.87 -19.72 13.65
C TYR A 336 14.60 -18.93 12.37
N ALA A 337 15.07 -17.68 12.33
CA ALA A 337 14.91 -16.82 11.18
C ALA A 337 16.25 -16.63 10.47
N TYR A 338 16.39 -17.22 9.28
CA TYR A 338 17.54 -17.04 8.41
C TYR A 338 17.36 -15.74 7.64
N THR A 339 18.07 -14.70 8.08
CA THR A 339 18.08 -13.39 7.46
C THR A 339 19.32 -12.63 7.91
N SER A 340 19.92 -11.85 7.01
CA SER A 340 20.97 -10.88 7.33
C SER A 340 20.39 -9.47 7.59
N SER A 341 19.13 -9.23 7.17
CA SER A 341 18.47 -7.95 7.28
C SER A 341 18.06 -7.62 8.72
N THR A 342 18.51 -6.47 9.22
CA THR A 342 18.09 -5.89 10.51
C THR A 342 16.58 -5.65 10.56
N LEU A 343 16.00 -5.25 9.43
CA LEU A 343 14.59 -4.95 9.29
C LEU A 343 13.72 -6.17 9.57
N HIS A 344 14.04 -7.30 8.94
CA HIS A 344 13.28 -8.54 9.14
C HIS A 344 13.36 -9.05 10.57
N VAL A 345 14.51 -8.87 11.23
CA VAL A 345 14.66 -9.20 12.66
C VAL A 345 13.81 -8.27 13.52
N ALA A 346 13.76 -6.98 13.20
CA ALA A 346 12.88 -6.04 13.90
C ALA A 346 11.40 -6.40 13.71
N MET A 347 10.97 -6.72 12.49
CA MET A 347 9.59 -7.18 12.21
C MET A 347 9.21 -8.43 13.01
N LEU A 348 10.14 -9.37 13.18
CA LEU A 348 9.96 -10.55 14.03
C LEU A 348 9.90 -10.18 15.52
N SER A 349 10.73 -9.23 15.98
CA SER A 349 10.76 -8.82 17.39
C SER A 349 9.46 -8.23 17.90
N VAL A 350 8.54 -7.86 17.01
CA VAL A 350 7.21 -7.36 17.39
C VAL A 350 6.39 -8.43 18.13
N PHE A 351 6.51 -9.70 17.74
CA PHE A 351 5.74 -10.81 18.34
C PHE A 351 6.60 -11.98 18.86
N VAL A 352 7.92 -11.93 18.63
CA VAL A 352 8.90 -12.94 19.06
C VAL A 352 9.91 -12.30 19.99
N ASP A 353 10.20 -12.95 21.12
CA ASP A 353 11.30 -12.54 21.97
C ASP A 353 12.63 -13.04 21.37
N ILE A 354 13.43 -12.11 20.83
CA ILE A 354 14.69 -12.43 20.15
C ILE A 354 15.80 -12.58 21.18
N VAL A 355 16.25 -13.81 21.40
CA VAL A 355 17.26 -14.16 22.42
C VAL A 355 18.68 -14.03 21.88
N ALA A 356 18.89 -14.37 20.61
CA ALA A 356 20.22 -14.32 20.01
C ALA A 356 20.16 -13.87 18.55
N ARG A 357 21.13 -13.04 18.17
CA ARG A 357 21.33 -12.61 16.79
C ARG A 357 22.74 -12.96 16.33
N LEU A 358 22.80 -13.78 15.29
CA LEU A 358 24.01 -14.18 14.56
C LEU A 358 24.02 -13.46 13.19
N PRO A 359 25.13 -13.51 12.43
CA PRO A 359 25.27 -12.77 11.17
C PRO A 359 24.20 -13.07 10.10
N ASN A 360 23.68 -14.30 10.07
CA ASN A 360 22.69 -14.78 9.09
C ASN A 360 21.52 -15.55 9.74
N LEU A 361 21.39 -15.50 11.06
CA LEU A 361 20.39 -16.25 11.81
C LEU A 361 19.96 -15.45 13.05
N ALA A 362 18.67 -15.26 13.25
CA ALA A 362 18.10 -14.81 14.51
C ALA A 362 17.36 -15.98 15.17
N ILE A 363 17.52 -16.11 16.48
CA ILE A 363 16.89 -17.14 17.30
C ILE A 363 16.01 -16.43 18.32
N GLY A 364 14.75 -16.85 18.40
CA GLY A 364 13.80 -16.30 19.36
C GLY A 364 12.75 -17.31 19.79
N PHE A 365 11.89 -16.88 20.71
CA PHE A 365 10.80 -17.67 21.24
C PHE A 365 9.49 -16.91 21.10
N ILE A 366 8.43 -17.63 20.73
CA ILE A 366 7.07 -17.12 20.88
C ILE A 366 6.65 -17.36 22.32
N THR A 367 6.47 -16.30 23.10
CA THR A 367 5.98 -16.39 24.47
C THR A 367 4.58 -15.79 24.57
N ARG A 368 3.87 -16.10 25.66
CA ARG A 368 2.57 -15.50 25.93
C ARG A 368 2.70 -13.98 26.07
N GLU A 369 3.77 -13.52 26.70
CA GLU A 369 4.03 -12.09 26.90
C GLU A 369 4.36 -11.39 25.58
N SER A 370 5.16 -11.99 24.69
CA SER A 370 5.50 -11.40 23.39
C SER A 370 4.27 -11.29 22.50
N LEU A 371 3.41 -12.32 22.48
CA LEU A 371 2.17 -12.28 21.72
C LEU A 371 1.12 -11.35 22.31
N ARG A 372 0.97 -11.32 23.64
CA ARG A 372 0.08 -10.36 24.30
C ARG A 372 0.49 -8.93 23.99
N SER A 373 1.80 -8.64 23.99
CA SER A 373 2.32 -7.35 23.56
C SER A 373 1.94 -7.06 22.11
N ALA A 374 2.22 -7.96 21.17
CA ALA A 374 1.87 -7.77 19.75
C ALA A 374 0.36 -7.53 19.54
N LEU A 375 -0.47 -8.32 20.23
CA LEU A 375 -1.92 -8.17 20.21
C LEU A 375 -2.34 -6.79 20.73
N ILE A 376 -1.77 -6.31 21.84
CA ILE A 376 -2.07 -4.96 22.39
C ILE A 376 -1.84 -3.88 21.34
N HIS A 377 -0.79 -4.02 20.53
CA HIS A 377 -0.48 -3.14 19.40
C HIS A 377 -1.34 -3.40 18.13
N GLY A 378 -2.41 -4.20 18.24
CA GLY A 378 -3.41 -4.42 17.19
C GLY A 378 -3.11 -5.57 16.23
N ILE A 379 -1.98 -6.26 16.36
CA ILE A 379 -1.60 -7.32 15.40
C ILE A 379 -2.38 -8.60 15.71
N SER A 380 -3.18 -9.06 14.76
CA SER A 380 -4.06 -10.22 14.97
C SER A 380 -3.32 -11.56 14.91
N ALA A 381 -3.88 -12.59 15.56
CA ALA A 381 -3.35 -13.95 15.49
C ALA A 381 -3.24 -14.46 14.04
N GLN A 382 -4.24 -14.15 13.22
CA GLN A 382 -4.28 -14.51 11.80
C GLN A 382 -3.11 -13.89 11.02
N GLN A 383 -2.82 -12.60 11.25
CA GLN A 383 -1.70 -11.93 10.59
C GLN A 383 -0.35 -12.56 10.97
N ILE A 384 -0.18 -12.93 12.24
CA ILE A 384 1.05 -13.60 12.71
C ILE A 384 1.17 -14.99 12.09
N TYR A 385 0.08 -15.74 12.02
CA TYR A 385 0.05 -17.04 11.36
C TYR A 385 0.39 -16.93 9.86
N ASP A 386 -0.26 -16.01 9.14
CA ASP A 386 -0.04 -15.78 7.71
C ASP A 386 1.39 -15.36 7.42
N PHE A 387 1.99 -14.54 8.31
CA PHE A 387 3.39 -14.18 8.23
C PHE A 387 4.31 -15.42 8.33
N LEU A 388 4.09 -16.29 9.32
CA LEU A 388 4.88 -17.51 9.50
C LEU A 388 4.75 -18.45 8.30
N VAL A 389 3.55 -18.57 7.72
CA VAL A 389 3.29 -19.39 6.52
C VAL A 389 3.97 -18.81 5.28
N LYS A 390 3.83 -17.50 5.04
CA LYS A 390 4.41 -16.80 3.88
C LYS A 390 5.94 -16.92 3.88
N HIS A 391 6.56 -16.76 5.05
CA HIS A 391 8.02 -16.79 5.22
C HIS A 391 8.56 -18.17 5.64
N ALA A 392 7.75 -19.22 5.63
CA ALA A 392 8.18 -20.57 5.99
C ALA A 392 9.31 -21.07 5.07
N HIS A 393 10.34 -21.65 5.67
CA HIS A 393 11.46 -22.27 4.96
C HIS A 393 10.96 -23.38 4.00
N PRO A 394 11.57 -23.58 2.82
CA PRO A 394 11.10 -24.57 1.83
C PRO A 394 10.97 -26.00 2.39
N LYS A 395 11.84 -26.40 3.32
CA LYS A 395 11.72 -27.70 4.03
C LYS A 395 10.49 -27.79 4.91
N MET A 396 10.08 -26.69 5.52
CA MET A 396 8.89 -26.62 6.38
C MET A 396 7.61 -26.59 5.54
N ARG A 397 7.65 -25.98 4.34
CA ARG A 397 6.54 -26.01 3.37
C ARG A 397 6.20 -27.41 2.83
N GLN A 398 7.11 -28.38 2.98
CA GLN A 398 6.86 -29.77 2.63
C GLN A 398 6.02 -30.49 3.70
N ASN A 399 5.97 -29.95 4.92
CA ASN A 399 5.17 -30.51 5.99
C ASN A 399 3.71 -30.09 5.86
N THR A 400 2.81 -30.99 6.24
CA THR A 400 1.38 -30.72 6.35
C THR A 400 0.94 -31.01 7.78
N PRO A 401 0.53 -29.99 8.57
CA PRO A 401 0.51 -28.56 8.25
C PRO A 401 1.91 -27.90 8.21
N ILE A 402 2.02 -26.75 7.54
CA ILE A 402 3.28 -26.00 7.37
C ILE A 402 3.80 -25.54 8.73
N VAL A 403 2.94 -24.87 9.51
CA VAL A 403 3.19 -24.49 10.90
C VAL A 403 2.63 -25.57 11.81
N PRO A 404 3.36 -26.05 12.84
CA PRO A 404 2.86 -27.04 13.77
C PRO A 404 1.52 -26.65 14.42
N GLU A 405 0.57 -27.57 14.48
CA GLU A 405 -0.80 -27.33 14.99
C GLU A 405 -0.79 -26.76 16.40
N ASN A 406 0.09 -27.29 17.26
CA ASN A 406 0.19 -26.84 18.65
C ASN A 406 0.56 -25.36 18.76
N ILE A 407 1.30 -24.80 17.79
CA ILE A 407 1.67 -23.39 17.78
C ILE A 407 0.51 -22.56 17.23
N ALA A 408 -0.08 -22.99 16.12
CA ALA A 408 -1.23 -22.32 15.53
C ALA A 408 -2.35 -22.17 16.56
N ASP A 409 -2.74 -23.26 17.23
CA ASP A 409 -3.79 -23.27 18.25
C ASP A 409 -3.45 -22.33 19.42
N GLN A 410 -2.20 -22.32 19.87
CA GLN A 410 -1.78 -21.49 21.00
C GLN A 410 -1.81 -19.99 20.67
N ILE A 411 -1.42 -19.60 19.46
CA ILE A 411 -1.54 -18.20 19.02
C ILE A 411 -3.00 -17.75 19.07
N TYR A 412 -3.94 -18.56 18.55
CA TYR A 412 -5.38 -18.24 18.61
C TYR A 412 -5.95 -18.29 20.02
N LEU A 413 -5.50 -19.23 20.87
CA LEU A 413 -5.93 -19.30 22.26
C LEU A 413 -5.51 -18.07 23.05
N TRP A 414 -4.30 -17.55 22.83
CA TRP A 414 -3.82 -16.33 23.48
C TRP A 414 -4.56 -15.07 23.01
N GLU A 415 -4.95 -14.98 21.74
CA GLU A 415 -5.84 -13.92 21.27
C GLU A 415 -7.24 -14.01 21.89
N ARG A 416 -7.84 -15.21 21.89
CA ARG A 416 -9.13 -15.46 22.54
C ARG A 416 -9.11 -15.16 24.03
N GLU A 417 -7.97 -15.35 24.69
CA GLU A 417 -7.81 -15.04 26.11
C GLU A 417 -7.95 -13.54 26.39
N ARG A 418 -7.47 -12.67 25.49
CA ARG A 418 -7.69 -11.23 25.58
C ARG A 418 -9.15 -10.87 25.33
N ASN A 419 -9.76 -11.46 24.30
CA ASN A 419 -11.12 -11.15 23.89
C ASN A 419 -12.20 -11.86 24.75
N ARG A 420 -11.84 -12.36 25.95
CA ARG A 420 -12.78 -13.00 26.89
C ARG A 420 -13.78 -12.03 27.49
N VAL A 421 -13.36 -10.78 27.69
CA VAL A 421 -14.18 -9.75 28.31
C VAL A 421 -14.53 -8.73 27.24
N GLN A 422 -15.82 -8.56 27.00
CA GLN A 422 -16.34 -7.49 26.15
C GLN A 422 -16.78 -6.35 27.06
N PHE A 423 -16.22 -5.17 26.83
CA PHE A 423 -16.65 -3.95 27.51
C PHE A 423 -17.76 -3.33 26.67
N ILE A 424 -18.95 -3.27 27.24
CA ILE A 424 -20.11 -2.63 26.62
C ILE A 424 -20.49 -1.49 27.54
N GLU A 425 -20.31 -0.26 27.06
CA GLU A 425 -20.83 0.92 27.76
C GLU A 425 -22.36 0.90 27.71
N GLY A 426 -22.98 1.13 28.86
CA GLY A 426 -24.43 1.10 28.98
C GLY A 426 -24.88 1.56 30.35
N ILE A 427 -26.16 1.92 30.42
CA ILE A 427 -26.82 2.38 31.64
C ILE A 427 -27.58 1.21 32.24
N LEU A 428 -27.52 1.08 33.56
CA LEU A 428 -28.33 0.13 34.32
C LEU A 428 -29.61 0.81 34.80
N PHE A 429 -30.76 0.23 34.45
CA PHE A 429 -32.05 0.60 35.00
C PHE A 429 -32.38 -0.36 36.15
N ASP A 430 -32.60 0.20 37.34
CA ASP A 430 -33.02 -0.49 38.57
C ASP A 430 -34.19 0.25 39.23
N GLY A 431 -34.95 -0.43 40.10
CA GLY A 431 -36.04 0.17 40.85
C GLY A 431 -37.43 0.08 40.21
N PHE A 432 -37.70 -0.95 39.39
CA PHE A 432 -39.03 -1.17 38.84
C PHE A 432 -40.03 -1.56 39.94
N ASN A 433 -41.16 -0.86 40.01
CA ASN A 433 -42.18 -1.07 41.03
C ASN A 433 -43.06 -2.31 40.76
N THR A 434 -43.28 -2.64 39.49
CA THR A 434 -44.10 -3.79 39.08
C THR A 434 -43.41 -4.64 38.03
N LYS A 435 -43.81 -5.91 37.98
CA LYS A 435 -43.32 -6.88 36.98
C LYS A 435 -43.78 -6.51 35.56
N GLU A 436 -44.97 -5.95 35.42
CA GLU A 436 -45.55 -5.57 34.12
C GLU A 436 -44.77 -4.41 33.48
N ASP A 437 -44.36 -3.42 34.28
CA ASP A 437 -43.55 -2.30 33.82
C ASP A 437 -42.17 -2.78 33.33
N TYR A 438 -41.54 -3.69 34.09
CA TYR A 438 -40.28 -4.31 33.71
C TYR A 438 -40.38 -5.07 32.38
N GLU A 439 -41.41 -5.91 32.22
CA GLU A 439 -41.62 -6.70 31.00
C GLU A 439 -41.87 -5.79 29.79
N SER A 440 -42.66 -4.72 29.94
CA SER A 440 -42.92 -3.74 28.88
C SER A 440 -41.66 -3.01 28.41
N VAL A 441 -40.83 -2.51 29.34
CA VAL A 441 -39.58 -1.82 29.00
C VAL A 441 -38.56 -2.79 28.41
N CYS A 442 -38.49 -4.02 28.91
CA CYS A 442 -37.62 -5.07 28.38
C CYS A 442 -38.00 -5.47 26.95
N ASP A 443 -39.29 -5.63 26.65
CA ASP A 443 -39.79 -5.95 25.32
C ASP A 443 -39.58 -4.79 24.34
N TYR A 444 -39.76 -3.55 24.79
CA TYR A 444 -39.46 -2.36 23.98
C TYR A 444 -37.96 -2.25 23.67
N ALA A 445 -37.08 -2.45 24.65
CA ALA A 445 -35.62 -2.46 24.46
C ALA A 445 -35.15 -3.61 23.55
N ARG A 446 -35.83 -4.76 23.59
CA ARG A 446 -35.56 -5.90 22.72
C ARG A 446 -36.02 -5.64 21.27
N ASN A 447 -37.13 -4.92 21.08
CA ASN A 447 -37.61 -4.52 19.75
C ASN A 447 -36.69 -3.50 19.07
N LEU A 448 -36.02 -2.64 19.86
CA LEU A 448 -35.05 -1.66 19.36
C LEU A 448 -33.62 -2.22 19.23
N ASP A 449 -33.37 -3.48 19.62
CA ASP A 449 -32.06 -4.15 19.60
C ASP A 449 -30.97 -3.42 20.41
N VAL A 450 -31.37 -2.79 21.52
CA VAL A 450 -30.49 -1.99 22.39
C VAL A 450 -30.28 -2.60 23.78
N LEU A 451 -31.00 -3.68 24.09
CA LEU A 451 -30.89 -4.43 25.34
C LEU A 451 -29.56 -5.19 25.41
N THR A 452 -28.71 -4.89 26.41
CA THR A 452 -27.41 -5.55 26.59
C THR A 452 -27.46 -6.69 27.60
N TRP A 453 -28.20 -6.49 28.70
CA TRP A 453 -28.40 -7.52 29.73
C TRP A 453 -29.72 -7.31 30.45
N ALA A 454 -30.31 -8.39 30.96
CA ALA A 454 -31.57 -8.36 31.69
C ALA A 454 -31.55 -9.42 32.81
N ASP A 455 -32.00 -9.02 34.00
CA ASP A 455 -32.26 -9.90 35.13
C ASP A 455 -33.73 -9.79 35.57
N PRO A 456 -34.56 -10.80 35.21
CA PRO A 456 -35.96 -10.85 35.58
C PRO A 456 -36.22 -11.06 37.08
N ILE A 457 -35.22 -11.48 37.86
CA ILE A 457 -35.39 -11.79 39.29
C ILE A 457 -35.35 -10.52 40.13
N HIS A 458 -34.42 -9.62 39.81
CA HIS A 458 -34.24 -8.34 40.51
C HIS A 458 -34.86 -7.16 39.76
N PHE A 459 -35.56 -7.42 38.65
CA PHE A 459 -36.09 -6.42 37.73
C PHE A 459 -35.04 -5.40 37.31
N ARG A 460 -33.88 -5.89 36.83
CA ARG A 460 -32.81 -5.03 36.34
C ARG A 460 -32.60 -5.24 34.85
N LEU A 461 -32.27 -4.18 34.15
CA LEU A 461 -31.89 -4.27 32.74
C LEU A 461 -30.80 -3.24 32.44
N SER A 462 -29.86 -3.61 31.57
CA SER A 462 -28.88 -2.67 31.04
C SER A 462 -29.08 -2.46 29.55
N ILE A 463 -28.86 -1.23 29.11
CA ILE A 463 -29.08 -0.80 27.72
C ILE A 463 -27.79 -0.16 27.20
N ALA A 464 -27.48 -0.39 25.93
CA ALA A 464 -26.33 0.22 25.28
C ALA A 464 -26.50 1.74 25.13
N SER A 465 -25.40 2.50 25.27
CA SER A 465 -25.44 3.97 25.26
C SER A 465 -26.06 4.60 23.99
N LYS A 466 -26.10 3.85 22.89
CA LYS A 466 -26.66 4.29 21.60
C LYS A 466 -28.19 4.37 21.58
N GLY A 467 -28.87 3.65 22.47
CA GLY A 467 -30.34 3.55 22.53
C GLY A 467 -31.00 4.38 23.64
N ILE A 468 -30.22 5.14 24.41
CA ILE A 468 -30.67 5.80 25.64
C ILE A 468 -31.87 6.74 25.37
N ASN A 469 -31.74 7.62 24.38
CA ASN A 469 -32.71 8.70 24.14
C ASN A 469 -34.10 8.19 23.75
N GLU A 470 -34.19 7.03 23.10
CA GLU A 470 -35.48 6.49 22.64
C GLU A 470 -36.22 5.75 23.77
N LEU A 471 -35.47 5.25 24.75
CA LEU A 471 -36.01 4.55 25.92
C LEU A 471 -36.38 5.53 27.04
N THR A 472 -35.58 6.56 27.29
CA THR A 472 -35.95 7.62 28.26
C THR A 472 -37.21 8.36 27.83
N VAL A 473 -37.40 8.62 26.53
CA VAL A 473 -38.63 9.23 26.01
C VAL A 473 -39.87 8.34 26.20
N ASN A 474 -39.72 7.01 26.12
CA ASN A 474 -40.82 6.09 26.37
C ASN A 474 -41.14 5.99 27.88
N ILE A 475 -40.10 5.95 28.71
CA ILE A 475 -40.22 5.92 30.18
C ILE A 475 -40.84 7.22 30.72
N ASP A 476 -40.46 8.39 30.20
CA ASP A 476 -41.04 9.69 30.58
C ASP A 476 -42.52 9.84 30.18
N GLN A 477 -42.97 9.08 29.17
CA GLN A 477 -44.39 9.04 28.76
C GLN A 477 -45.22 8.10 29.63
N MET A 478 -44.59 7.21 30.41
CA MET A 478 -45.22 6.42 31.45
C MET A 478 -45.14 7.21 32.77
N ASP A 479 -46.17 8.01 33.07
CA ASP A 479 -46.22 8.95 34.21
C ASP A 479 -45.55 8.45 35.53
N GLY A 480 -44.61 9.24 36.07
CA GLY A 480 -44.30 9.28 37.52
C GLY A 480 -43.20 8.37 38.08
N PHE A 481 -42.22 7.95 37.28
CA PHE A 481 -41.12 7.08 37.74
C PHE A 481 -39.82 7.85 38.04
N GLU A 482 -39.41 7.87 39.31
CA GLU A 482 -38.00 8.14 39.68
C GLU A 482 -37.22 6.81 39.59
N LEU A 483 -36.73 6.48 38.40
CA LEU A 483 -35.75 5.39 38.25
C LEU A 483 -34.39 5.88 38.76
N ILE A 484 -33.72 5.05 39.54
CA ILE A 484 -32.34 5.30 39.93
C ILE A 484 -31.49 4.97 38.71
N ILE A 485 -31.05 6.02 38.01
CA ILE A 485 -30.13 5.92 36.88
C ILE A 485 -28.73 6.09 37.47
N ASP A 486 -28.02 4.98 37.65
CA ASP A 486 -26.58 5.01 37.91
C ASP A 486 -25.85 5.02 36.56
N GLU A 487 -25.12 6.10 36.28
CA GLU A 487 -24.28 6.29 35.08
C GLU A 487 -23.04 5.40 35.05
#